data_AF-A0A358ELB0-F1
#
_entry.id   AF-A0A358ELB0-F1
#
_cell.length_a   1.000
_cell.length_b   1.000
_cell.length_c   1.000
_cell.angle_alpha   90.00
_cell.angle_beta   90.00
_cell.angle_gamma   90.00
#
_symmetry.space_group_name_H-M   'P 1'
#
loop_
_entity.id
_entity.type
_entity.pdbx_description
1 polymer ?
#
loop_
_entity_poly.entity_id
_entity_poly.type
_entity_poly.pdbx_seq_one_letter_code
_entity_poly.pdbx_strand_id
1 'polypeptide(L)'
;MGEPEKPDPSKPWCPKCIGHTPFEKRESRHADAPPPSFYCKHCNGTKMYLPDTMALGKIISGYAGVACMLMGIGGALIENDLKAFYWFGGLGLASFFMSWWANRRFSKWRGWAKENDYPGD
;
A
#
# COMPACT_ATOMS: atom_id res chain seq x y z
N MET A 1 -34.87 0.89 6.34
CA MET A 1 -33.46 0.62 6.70
C MET A 1 -32.64 1.13 5.54
N GLY A 2 -31.83 2.17 5.74
CA GLY A 2 -31.12 2.83 4.65
C GLY A 2 -30.17 1.84 3.95
N GLU A 3 -30.11 1.91 2.62
CA GLU A 3 -29.12 1.15 1.84
C GLU A 3 -27.72 1.42 2.41
N PRO A 4 -26.86 0.39 2.54
CA PRO A 4 -25.49 0.60 2.96
C PRO A 4 -24.81 1.54 1.95
N GLU A 5 -24.43 2.73 2.42
CA GLU A 5 -23.78 3.77 1.62
C GLU A 5 -22.59 3.15 0.87
N LYS A 6 -22.59 3.27 -0.47
CA LYS A 6 -21.60 2.67 -1.36
C LYS A 6 -20.18 3.01 -0.86
N PRO A 7 -19.28 2.01 -0.67
CA PRO A 7 -17.91 2.26 -0.26
C PRO A 7 -17.20 3.07 -1.33
N ASP A 8 -16.50 4.10 -0.89
CA ASP A 8 -15.86 5.06 -1.77
C ASP A 8 -14.35 4.78 -1.74
N PRO A 9 -13.74 4.31 -2.84
CA PRO A 9 -12.32 4.00 -2.90
C PRO A 9 -11.42 5.25 -2.75
N SER A 10 -12.00 6.45 -2.88
CA SER A 10 -11.33 7.72 -2.58
C SER A 10 -11.39 8.10 -1.09
N LYS A 11 -12.23 7.43 -0.28
CA LYS A 11 -12.33 7.67 1.16
C LYS A 11 -11.34 6.78 1.94
N PRO A 12 -10.74 7.29 3.03
CA PRO A 12 -9.89 6.48 3.90
C PRO A 12 -10.65 5.28 4.49
N TRP A 13 -10.03 4.10 4.45
CA TRP A 13 -10.54 2.87 5.04
C TRP A 13 -9.71 2.46 6.27
N CYS A 14 -10.39 2.02 7.33
CA CYS A 14 -9.76 1.59 8.55
C CYS A 14 -9.56 0.06 8.59
N PRO A 15 -8.32 -0.44 8.71
CA PRO A 15 -8.03 -1.88 8.80
C PRO A 15 -8.46 -2.56 10.10
N LYS A 16 -8.73 -1.80 11.15
CA LYS A 16 -9.15 -2.32 12.44
C LYS A 16 -10.68 -2.33 12.58
N CYS A 17 -11.35 -1.29 12.08
CA CYS A 17 -12.81 -1.22 12.06
C CYS A 17 -13.44 -1.89 10.83
N ILE A 18 -12.63 -2.26 9.82
CA ILE A 18 -13.08 -2.89 8.57
C ILE A 18 -14.14 -2.01 7.87
N GLY A 19 -13.87 -0.70 7.76
CA GLY A 19 -14.84 0.23 7.18
C GLY A 19 -14.35 1.67 7.08
N HIS A 20 -15.18 2.50 6.45
CA HIS A 20 -15.04 3.95 6.50
C HIS A 20 -15.53 4.45 7.86
N THR A 21 -14.68 5.18 8.55
CA THR A 21 -14.96 5.71 9.89
C THR A 21 -14.55 7.16 9.95
N PRO A 22 -15.11 7.97 10.87
CA PRO A 22 -14.61 9.31 11.12
C PRO A 22 -13.10 9.31 11.33
N PHE A 23 -12.41 10.23 10.64
CA PHE A 23 -10.96 10.27 10.61
C PHE A 23 -10.42 11.65 10.96
N GLU A 24 -9.16 11.67 11.36
CA GLU A 24 -8.35 12.87 11.55
C GLU A 24 -7.31 12.91 10.41
N LYS A 25 -7.28 14.01 9.66
CA LYS A 25 -6.24 14.27 8.66
C LYS A 25 -5.06 14.91 9.39
N ARG A 26 -3.89 14.28 9.33
CA ARG A 26 -2.64 14.84 9.82
C ARG A 26 -1.76 15.23 8.64
N GLU A 27 -1.64 16.53 8.45
CA GLU A 27 -0.74 17.14 7.49
C GLU A 27 0.58 17.51 8.17
N SER A 28 1.67 17.17 7.49
CA SER A 28 3.01 17.62 7.82
C SER A 28 3.22 19.03 7.28
N ARG A 29 3.80 19.92 8.09
CA ARG A 29 4.03 21.33 7.74
C ARG A 29 5.22 21.57 6.79
N HIS A 30 5.92 20.52 6.35
CA HIS A 30 7.06 20.66 5.44
C HIS A 30 6.59 20.60 3.98
N ALA A 31 7.17 21.45 3.13
CA ALA A 31 6.83 21.51 1.71
C ALA A 31 7.14 20.21 0.95
N ASP A 32 8.15 19.44 1.40
CA ASP A 32 8.57 18.16 0.81
C ASP A 32 7.93 16.94 1.48
N ALA A 33 6.88 17.16 2.27
CA ALA A 33 6.37 16.11 3.12
C ALA A 33 5.44 15.14 2.38
N PRO A 34 5.39 13.87 2.82
CA PRO A 34 4.53 12.88 2.20
C PRO A 34 3.06 13.32 2.21
N PRO A 35 2.24 12.75 1.29
CA PRO A 35 0.82 13.06 1.22
C PRO A 35 0.14 12.87 2.58
N PRO A 36 -0.94 13.64 2.83
CA PRO A 36 -1.61 13.67 4.12
C PRO A 36 -1.96 12.26 4.61
N SER A 37 -1.70 12.02 5.88
CA SER A 37 -2.00 10.73 6.52
C SER A 37 -3.32 10.81 7.28
N PHE A 38 -4.15 9.77 7.12
CA PHE A 38 -5.48 9.70 7.73
C PHE A 38 -5.44 8.72 8.90
N TYR A 39 -6.04 9.10 10.03
CA TYR A 39 -6.08 8.28 11.23
C TYR A 39 -7.51 8.10 11.72
N CYS A 40 -7.86 6.88 12.13
CA CYS A 40 -9.20 6.55 12.59
C CYS A 40 -9.46 7.13 13.99
N LYS A 41 -10.50 7.95 14.15
CA LYS A 41 -10.92 8.46 15.47
C LYS A 41 -11.59 7.39 16.33
N HIS A 42 -12.16 6.36 15.71
CA HIS A 42 -12.93 5.33 16.40
C HIS A 42 -12.05 4.25 17.08
N CYS A 43 -10.85 3.95 16.56
CA CYS A 43 -10.02 2.84 17.05
C CYS A 43 -8.59 3.25 17.46
N ASN A 44 -8.49 4.26 18.34
CA ASN A 44 -7.23 4.75 18.92
C ASN A 44 -6.22 5.28 17.89
N GLY A 45 -6.68 5.95 16.83
CA GLY A 45 -5.77 6.57 15.87
C GLY A 45 -5.06 5.55 14.97
N THR A 46 -5.70 4.44 14.60
CA THR A 46 -5.12 3.52 13.63
C THR A 46 -4.95 4.22 12.28
N LYS A 47 -3.76 4.14 11.66
CA LYS A 47 -3.51 4.70 10.33
C LYS A 47 -4.41 4.06 9.28
N MET A 48 -5.25 4.88 8.68
CA MET A 48 -6.16 4.53 7.59
C MET A 48 -5.43 4.66 6.25
N TYR A 49 -5.97 4.03 5.22
CA TYR A 49 -5.39 4.09 3.88
C TYR A 49 -6.47 4.33 2.84
N LEU A 50 -6.09 4.94 1.71
CA LEU A 50 -6.95 5.02 0.55
C LEU A 50 -6.78 3.73 -0.27
N PRO A 51 -7.86 2.98 -0.56
CA PRO A 51 -7.81 1.81 -1.43
C PRO A 51 -7.11 2.06 -2.77
N ASP A 52 -7.42 3.17 -3.46
CA ASP A 52 -6.83 3.49 -4.77
C ASP A 52 -5.31 3.68 -4.70
N THR A 53 -4.82 4.41 -3.69
CA THR A 53 -3.39 4.65 -3.55
C THR A 53 -2.62 3.38 -3.18
N MET A 54 -3.26 2.43 -2.48
CA MET A 54 -2.66 1.12 -2.22
C MET A 54 -2.62 0.24 -3.47
N ALA A 55 -3.65 0.28 -4.32
CA ALA A 55 -3.65 -0.45 -5.58
C ALA A 55 -2.50 0.01 -6.49
N LEU A 56 -2.35 1.33 -6.65
CA LEU A 56 -1.24 1.91 -7.42
C LEU A 56 0.12 1.61 -6.78
N GLY A 57 0.23 1.77 -5.45
CA GLY A 57 1.47 1.49 -4.72
C GLY A 57 1.93 0.04 -4.83
N LYS A 58 0.99 -0.93 -4.90
CA LYS A 58 1.31 -2.34 -5.15
C LYS A 58 1.93 -2.55 -6.53
N ILE A 59 1.37 -1.92 -7.56
CA ILE A 59 1.85 -2.04 -8.94
C ILE A 59 3.27 -1.46 -9.05
N ILE A 60 3.46 -0.23 -8.57
CA ILE A 60 4.76 0.47 -8.62
C ILE A 60 5.82 -0.32 -7.84
N SER A 61 5.52 -0.73 -6.61
CA SER A 61 6.48 -1.50 -5.78
C SER A 61 6.83 -2.87 -6.40
N GLY A 62 5.86 -3.54 -7.03
CA GLY A 62 6.10 -4.79 -7.74
C GLY A 62 7.09 -4.62 -8.89
N TYR A 63 6.84 -3.67 -9.78
CA TYR A 63 7.74 -3.40 -10.92
C TYR A 63 9.12 -2.88 -10.48
N ALA A 64 9.17 -2.00 -9.49
CA ALA A 64 10.43 -1.51 -8.94
C ALA A 64 11.29 -2.63 -8.34
N GLY A 65 10.66 -3.58 -7.63
CA GLY A 65 11.35 -4.75 -7.08
C GLY A 65 11.95 -5.66 -8.16
N VAL A 66 11.19 -5.92 -9.23
CA VAL A 66 11.67 -6.69 -10.38
C VAL A 66 12.83 -5.99 -11.08
N ALA A 67 12.72 -4.68 -11.32
CA ALA A 67 13.78 -3.89 -11.93
C ALA A 67 15.09 -3.93 -11.10
N CYS A 68 14.99 -3.77 -9.78
CA CYS A 68 16.14 -3.87 -8.88
C CYS A 68 16.79 -5.27 -8.96
N MET A 69 16.01 -6.34 -8.91
CA MET A 69 16.54 -7.71 -9.06
C MET A 69 17.30 -7.91 -10.36
N LEU A 70 16.76 -7.40 -11.49
CA LEU A 70 17.43 -7.50 -12.78
C LEU A 70 18.74 -6.72 -12.83
N MET A 71 18.79 -5.51 -12.24
CA MET A 71 20.03 -4.73 -12.13
C MET A 71 21.09 -5.45 -11.27
N GLY A 72 20.67 -6.02 -10.13
CA GLY A 72 21.57 -6.79 -9.28
C GLY A 72 22.14 -8.02 -9.97
N ILE A 73 21.31 -8.79 -10.68
CA ILE A 73 21.75 -9.96 -11.45
C ILE A 73 22.67 -9.54 -12.61
N GLY A 74 22.33 -8.46 -13.33
CA GLY A 74 23.15 -7.91 -14.40
C GLY A 74 24.55 -7.51 -13.92
N GLY A 75 24.63 -6.75 -12.82
CA GLY A 75 25.91 -6.37 -12.20
C GLY A 75 26.73 -7.58 -11.74
N ALA A 76 26.08 -8.60 -11.18
CA ALA A 76 26.76 -9.84 -10.79
C ALA A 76 27.34 -10.61 -11.99
N LEU A 77 26.56 -10.73 -13.08
CA LEU A 77 26.94 -11.55 -14.23
C LEU A 77 27.92 -10.84 -15.17
N ILE A 78 27.84 -9.51 -15.30
CA ILE A 78 28.66 -8.73 -16.22
C ILE A 78 29.96 -8.28 -15.55
N GLU A 79 29.87 -7.77 -14.31
CA GLU A 79 30.97 -7.09 -13.64
C GLU A 79 31.57 -7.90 -12.48
N ASN A 80 31.02 -9.08 -12.16
CA ASN A 80 31.34 -9.84 -10.94
C ASN A 80 31.15 -9.00 -9.66
N ASP A 81 30.29 -7.98 -9.70
CA ASP A 81 30.04 -7.11 -8.56
C ASP A 81 28.98 -7.73 -7.63
N LEU A 82 29.46 -8.60 -6.73
CA LEU A 82 28.66 -9.17 -5.66
C LEU A 82 28.07 -8.10 -4.73
N LYS A 83 28.74 -6.95 -4.56
CA LYS A 83 28.23 -5.87 -3.71
C LYS A 83 27.00 -5.24 -4.35
N ALA A 84 27.02 -4.97 -5.65
CA ALA A 84 25.83 -4.53 -6.38
C ALA A 84 24.69 -5.57 -6.26
N PHE A 85 25.00 -6.86 -6.40
CA PHE A 85 24.01 -7.94 -6.20
C PHE A 85 23.33 -7.87 -4.83
N TYR A 86 24.09 -7.74 -3.74
CA TYR A 86 23.52 -7.68 -2.39
C TYR A 86 22.70 -6.39 -2.15
N TRP A 87 23.17 -5.24 -2.65
CA TRP A 87 22.45 -3.97 -2.51
C TRP A 87 21.13 -3.99 -3.27
N PHE A 88 21.15 -4.34 -4.55
CA PHE A 88 19.96 -4.40 -5.38
C PHE A 88 19.04 -5.57 -5.03
N GLY A 89 19.59 -6.71 -4.61
CA GLY A 89 18.83 -7.82 -4.05
C GLY A 89 18.11 -7.44 -2.76
N GLY A 90 18.77 -6.70 -1.87
CA GLY A 90 18.17 -6.16 -0.65
C GLY A 90 17.02 -5.18 -0.94
N LEU A 91 17.21 -4.27 -1.91
CA LEU A 91 16.17 -3.34 -2.36
C LEU A 91 14.98 -4.06 -3.03
N GLY A 92 15.26 -5.10 -3.82
CA GLY A 92 14.26 -5.98 -4.41
C GLY A 92 13.42 -6.67 -3.35
N LEU A 93 14.08 -7.22 -2.31
CA LEU A 93 13.40 -7.88 -1.19
C LEU A 93 12.55 -6.90 -0.38
N ALA A 94 13.06 -5.70 -0.10
CA ALA A 94 12.29 -4.65 0.59
C ALA A 94 11.05 -4.23 -0.21
N SER A 95 11.19 -4.07 -1.53
CA SER A 95 10.08 -3.80 -2.44
C SER A 95 9.02 -4.92 -2.42
N PHE A 96 9.47 -6.19 -2.39
CA PHE A 96 8.57 -7.34 -2.27
C PHE A 96 7.79 -7.32 -0.95
N PHE A 97 8.46 -7.05 0.19
CA PHE A 97 7.79 -6.94 1.49
C PHE A 97 6.76 -5.81 1.52
N MET A 98 7.08 -4.65 0.93
CA MET A 98 6.14 -3.52 0.82
C MET A 98 4.92 -3.88 -0.05
N SER A 99 5.14 -4.56 -1.17
CA SER A 99 4.07 -5.03 -2.06
C SER A 99 3.19 -6.08 -1.36
N TRP A 100 3.79 -7.03 -0.65
CA TRP A 100 3.07 -8.03 0.15
C TRP A 100 2.23 -7.38 1.26
N TRP A 101 2.81 -6.43 1.99
CA TRP A 101 2.11 -5.71 3.05
C TRP A 101 0.92 -4.90 2.51
N ALA A 102 1.10 -4.18 1.41
CA ALA A 102 0.03 -3.45 0.72
C ALA A 102 -1.07 -4.40 0.23
N ASN A 103 -0.69 -5.53 -0.38
CA ASN A 103 -1.63 -6.53 -0.88
C ASN A 103 -2.44 -7.17 0.26
N ARG A 104 -1.85 -7.42 1.43
CA ARG A 104 -2.54 -7.96 2.60
C ARG A 104 -3.62 -7.00 3.13
N ARG A 105 -3.35 -5.70 3.13
CA ARG A 105 -4.33 -4.66 3.51
C ARG A 105 -5.45 -4.58 2.48
N PHE A 106 -5.10 -4.40 1.21
CA PHE A 106 -6.07 -4.30 0.11
C PHE A 106 -6.96 -5.55 -0.02
N SER A 107 -6.42 -6.74 0.24
CA SER A 107 -7.21 -7.98 0.25
C SER A 107 -8.32 -7.99 1.30
N LYS A 108 -8.10 -7.37 2.47
CA LYS A 108 -9.16 -7.27 3.49
C LYS A 108 -10.29 -6.34 3.05
N TRP A 109 -9.93 -5.21 2.43
CA TRP A 109 -10.90 -4.31 1.84
C TRP A 109 -11.70 -5.01 0.73
N ARG A 110 -11.03 -5.73 -0.19
CA ARG A 110 -11.71 -6.51 -1.24
C ARG A 110 -12.58 -7.64 -0.70
N GLY A 111 -12.15 -8.32 0.36
CA GLY A 111 -12.94 -9.37 1.02
C GLY A 111 -14.25 -8.82 1.56
N TRP A 112 -14.18 -7.73 2.33
CA TRP A 112 -15.37 -7.03 2.80
C TRP A 112 -16.23 -6.50 1.65
N ALA A 113 -15.62 -5.92 0.61
CA ALA A 113 -16.34 -5.40 -0.55
C ALA A 113 -17.15 -6.52 -1.24
N LYS A 114 -16.53 -7.69 -1.43
CA LYS A 114 -17.17 -8.87 -2.03
C LYS A 114 -18.29 -9.45 -1.15
N GLU A 115 -18.10 -9.48 0.17
CA GLU A 115 -19.11 -9.97 1.13
C GLU A 115 -20.36 -9.07 1.20
N ASN A 116 -20.26 -7.83 0.73
CA ASN A 116 -21.35 -6.86 0.70
C ASN A 116 -21.81 -6.54 -0.73
N ASP A 117 -21.61 -7.47 -1.67
CA ASP A 117 -22.02 -7.38 -3.09
C ASP A 117 -21.51 -6.15 -3.84
N TYR A 118 -20.30 -5.67 -3.50
CA TYR A 118 -19.66 -4.59 -4.24
C TYR A 118 -18.75 -5.13 -5.35
N PRO A 119 -18.95 -4.70 -6.62
CA PRO A 119 -17.99 -4.95 -7.68
C PRO A 119 -16.73 -4.14 -7.39
N GLY A 120 -15.66 -4.83 -7.01
CA GLY A 120 -14.33 -4.24 -6.97
C GLY A 120 -13.79 -4.23 -8.38
N ASP A 121 -13.94 -3.10 -9.07
CA ASP A 121 -13.30 -2.84 -10.36
C ASP A 121 -11.78 -2.71 -10.20
#